data_AF-A0A379FGE5-F1
#
_entry.id   AF-A0A379FGE5-F1
#
_cell.length_a   1.000
_cell.length_b   1.000
_cell.length_c   1.000
_cell.angle_alpha   90.00
_cell.angle_beta   90.00
_cell.angle_gamma   90.00
#
_symmetry.space_group_name_H-M   'P 1'
#
loop_
_entity.id
_entity.type
_entity.pdbx_description
1 polymer ?
#
loop_
_entity_poly.entity_id
_entity_poly.type
_entity_poly.pdbx_seq_one_letter_code
_entity_poly.pdbx_strand_id
1 'polypeptide(L)'
;MRLNDNNRDAIFELSQMAKTLPEPLNRWVDELSVQAWNVVQKEAIRYMEVEWNENVVKQYNTYIAGRYPFNPAAKQDVPLSEFERFFKPNGTLDSFYQQNLRLFVENNLVNDSDSQSLIRADVLAQIEIANRIRETFFNAQGNLEAQYAIEPLSLSGNKRRSILNLDGQLIDYAHSRSHVTHLVMAKLNAFQY
;
A
#
# COMPACT_ATOMS: atom_id res chain seq x y z
N MET A 1 -14.41 -16.26 6.56
CA MET A 1 -13.04 -16.79 6.36
C MET A 1 -12.80 -18.23 6.86
N ARG A 2 -13.78 -19.01 7.35
CA ARG A 2 -13.53 -20.39 7.85
C ARG A 2 -13.36 -21.49 6.78
N LEU A 3 -13.70 -21.21 5.52
CA LEU A 3 -13.74 -22.23 4.47
C LEU A 3 -12.35 -22.55 3.89
N ASN A 4 -11.45 -21.56 3.83
CA ASN A 4 -10.11 -21.77 3.28
C ASN A 4 -9.21 -22.58 4.22
N ASP A 5 -9.35 -22.37 5.53
CA ASP A 5 -8.60 -23.14 6.54
C ASP A 5 -9.05 -24.60 6.55
N ASN A 6 -10.37 -24.85 6.57
CA ASN A 6 -10.91 -26.21 6.53
C ASN A 6 -10.51 -26.99 5.26
N ASN A 7 -10.49 -26.33 4.09
CA ASN A 7 -10.07 -26.99 2.84
C ASN A 7 -8.56 -27.24 2.79
N ARG A 8 -7.75 -26.33 3.34
CA ARG A 8 -6.29 -26.53 3.51
C ARG A 8 -6.01 -27.77 4.34
N ASP A 9 -6.70 -27.90 5.47
CA ASP A 9 -6.53 -29.03 6.38
C ASP A 9 -6.93 -30.36 5.73
N ALA A 10 -8.07 -30.40 5.02
CA ALA A 10 -8.53 -31.61 4.33
C ALA A 10 -7.61 -32.04 3.17
N ILE A 11 -7.10 -31.10 2.37
CA ILE A 11 -6.16 -31.40 1.27
C ILE A 11 -4.82 -31.87 1.85
N PHE A 12 -4.37 -31.25 2.95
CA PHE A 12 -3.18 -31.69 3.66
C PHE A 12 -3.34 -33.10 4.21
N GLU A 13 -4.46 -33.41 4.87
CA GLU A 13 -4.76 -34.76 5.36
C GLU A 13 -4.77 -35.81 4.24
N LEU A 14 -5.34 -35.50 3.08
CA LEU A 14 -5.31 -36.37 1.90
C LEU A 14 -3.88 -36.65 1.44
N SER A 15 -3.01 -35.63 1.38
CA SER A 15 -1.60 -35.80 1.03
C SER A 15 -0.84 -36.67 2.06
N GLN A 16 -1.18 -36.54 3.34
CA GLN A 16 -0.59 -37.34 4.40
C GLN A 16 -1.06 -38.80 4.34
N MET A 17 -2.32 -39.02 3.99
CA MET A 17 -2.87 -40.36 3.76
C MET A 17 -2.22 -41.03 2.53
N ALA A 18 -2.00 -40.29 1.43
CA ALA A 18 -1.35 -40.80 0.22
C ALA A 18 -0.02 -41.48 0.52
N LYS A 19 0.80 -40.88 1.41
CA LYS A 19 2.10 -41.42 1.85
C LYS A 19 2.04 -42.80 2.50
N THR A 20 0.87 -43.21 3.00
CA THR A 20 0.67 -44.50 3.69
C THR A 20 0.12 -45.59 2.77
N LEU A 21 -0.30 -45.25 1.55
CA LEU A 21 -0.90 -46.19 0.60
C LEU A 21 0.19 -46.92 -0.22
N PRO A 22 -0.08 -48.17 -0.66
CA PRO A 22 0.78 -48.85 -1.62
C PRO A 22 0.64 -48.27 -3.04
N GLU A 23 1.62 -48.52 -3.89
CA GLU A 23 1.54 -48.23 -5.32
C GLU A 23 0.45 -49.09 -5.99
N PRO A 24 -0.32 -48.55 -6.97
CA PRO A 24 -0.26 -47.20 -7.53
C PRO A 24 -1.14 -46.17 -6.80
N LEU A 25 -1.87 -46.59 -5.76
CA LEU A 25 -2.87 -45.75 -5.07
C LEU A 25 -2.26 -44.51 -4.43
N ASN A 26 -1.04 -44.62 -3.88
CA ASN A 26 -0.27 -43.49 -3.38
C ASN A 26 -0.22 -42.35 -4.41
N ARG A 27 0.24 -42.66 -5.64
CA ARG A 27 0.37 -41.67 -6.72
C ARG A 27 -0.96 -41.02 -7.06
N TRP A 28 -2.04 -41.80 -7.18
CA TRP A 28 -3.35 -41.25 -7.55
C TRP A 28 -3.92 -40.32 -6.48
N VAL A 29 -3.75 -40.66 -5.20
CA VAL A 29 -4.23 -39.81 -4.10
C VAL A 29 -3.37 -38.57 -3.94
N ASP A 30 -2.06 -38.67 -4.17
CA ASP A 30 -1.15 -37.52 -4.18
C ASP A 30 -1.49 -36.57 -5.35
N GLU A 31 -1.64 -37.09 -6.56
CA GLU A 31 -2.07 -36.31 -7.74
C GLU A 31 -3.41 -35.62 -7.51
N LEU A 32 -4.40 -36.32 -6.93
CA LEU A 32 -5.69 -35.72 -6.59
C LEU A 32 -5.55 -34.58 -5.58
N SER A 33 -4.70 -34.75 -4.56
CA SER A 33 -4.43 -33.73 -3.55
C SER A 33 -3.81 -32.48 -4.18
N VAL A 34 -2.83 -32.66 -5.08
CA VAL A 34 -2.19 -31.56 -5.83
C VAL A 34 -3.21 -30.85 -6.74
N GLN A 35 -4.07 -31.58 -7.45
CA GLN A 35 -5.09 -30.97 -8.30
C GLN A 35 -6.14 -30.19 -7.47
N ALA A 36 -6.58 -30.74 -6.34
CA ALA A 36 -7.46 -30.05 -5.42
C ALA A 36 -6.83 -28.76 -4.88
N TRP A 37 -5.54 -28.81 -4.54
CA TRP A 37 -4.77 -27.65 -4.10
C TRP A 37 -4.73 -26.55 -5.18
N ASN A 38 -4.46 -26.90 -6.43
CA ASN A 38 -4.43 -25.96 -7.55
C ASN A 38 -5.77 -25.26 -7.78
N VAL A 39 -6.90 -25.97 -7.61
CA VAL A 39 -8.24 -25.37 -7.73
C VAL A 39 -8.50 -24.36 -6.61
N VAL A 40 -8.17 -24.73 -5.36
CA VAL A 40 -8.34 -23.83 -4.21
C VAL A 40 -7.47 -22.58 -4.36
N GLN A 41 -6.22 -22.71 -4.82
CA GLN A 41 -5.35 -21.57 -5.08
C GLN A 41 -5.93 -20.63 -6.14
N LYS A 42 -6.40 -21.16 -7.28
CA LYS A 42 -7.00 -20.35 -8.34
C LYS A 42 -8.23 -19.58 -7.85
N GLU A 43 -9.05 -20.21 -7.02
CA GLU A 43 -10.22 -19.53 -6.43
C GLU A 43 -9.80 -18.42 -5.46
N ALA A 44 -8.79 -18.68 -4.62
CA ALA A 44 -8.27 -17.69 -3.69
C ALA A 44 -7.71 -16.45 -4.42
N ILE A 45 -7.01 -16.66 -5.54
CA ILE A 45 -6.51 -15.57 -6.39
C ILE A 45 -7.67 -14.77 -6.97
N ARG A 46 -8.68 -15.44 -7.55
CA ARG A 46 -9.85 -14.75 -8.10
C ARG A 46 -10.58 -13.93 -7.05
N TYR A 47 -10.80 -14.50 -5.86
CA TYR A 47 -11.40 -13.80 -4.74
C TYR A 47 -10.59 -12.54 -4.37
N MET A 48 -9.27 -12.67 -4.29
CA MET A 48 -8.38 -11.56 -3.99
C MET A 48 -8.40 -10.45 -5.05
N GLU A 49 -8.54 -10.79 -6.34
CA GLU A 49 -8.70 -9.79 -7.40
C GLU A 49 -10.02 -9.01 -7.26
N VAL A 50 -11.10 -9.69 -6.89
CA VAL A 50 -12.39 -9.06 -6.59
C VAL A 50 -12.27 -8.12 -5.39
N GLU A 51 -11.68 -8.61 -4.30
CA GLU A 51 -11.45 -7.80 -3.08
C GLU A 51 -10.56 -6.59 -3.35
N TRP A 52 -9.50 -6.74 -4.14
CA TRP A 52 -8.64 -5.64 -4.55
C TRP A 52 -9.42 -4.57 -5.31
N ASN A 53 -10.22 -4.99 -6.29
CA ASN A 53 -10.98 -4.06 -7.11
C ASN A 53 -12.06 -3.32 -6.30
N GLU A 54 -12.82 -4.04 -5.48
CA GLU A 54 -13.94 -3.46 -4.71
C GLU A 54 -13.47 -2.62 -3.51
N ASN A 55 -12.46 -3.07 -2.78
CA ASN A 55 -12.05 -2.43 -1.53
C ASN A 55 -10.90 -1.45 -1.70
N VAL A 56 -10.03 -1.62 -2.70
CA VAL A 56 -8.87 -0.73 -2.91
C VAL A 56 -9.07 0.15 -4.13
N VAL A 57 -9.19 -0.44 -5.33
CA VAL A 57 -9.22 0.32 -6.60
C VAL A 57 -10.42 1.26 -6.66
N LYS A 58 -11.60 0.78 -6.29
CA LYS A 58 -12.82 1.59 -6.26
C LYS A 58 -12.71 2.77 -5.31
N GLN A 59 -12.18 2.58 -4.11
CA GLN A 59 -11.95 3.65 -3.13
C GLN A 59 -10.96 4.68 -3.67
N TYR A 60 -9.83 4.21 -4.22
CA TYR A 60 -8.82 5.06 -4.82
C TYR A 60 -9.39 5.91 -5.97
N ASN A 61 -10.12 5.29 -6.90
CA ASN A 61 -10.69 5.99 -8.05
C ASN A 61 -11.77 7.00 -7.63
N THR A 62 -12.57 6.67 -6.62
CA THR A 62 -13.66 7.53 -6.15
C THR A 62 -13.11 8.79 -5.47
N TYR A 63 -12.07 8.65 -4.65
CA TYR A 63 -11.67 9.69 -3.73
C TYR A 63 -10.32 10.33 -4.03
N ILE A 64 -9.43 9.65 -4.76
CA ILE A 64 -8.02 10.03 -4.88
C ILE A 64 -7.62 10.29 -6.33
N ALA A 65 -7.84 9.33 -7.23
CA ALA A 65 -7.25 9.33 -8.58
C ALA A 65 -7.52 10.60 -9.41
N GLY A 66 -8.71 11.19 -9.26
CA GLY A 66 -9.14 12.36 -10.02
C GLY A 66 -8.71 13.71 -9.43
N ARG A 67 -7.90 13.73 -8.37
CA ARG A 67 -7.64 14.94 -7.56
C ARG A 67 -6.15 15.22 -7.43
N TYR A 68 -5.79 16.49 -7.20
CA TYR A 68 -4.41 16.87 -6.92
C TYR A 68 -4.01 16.30 -5.54
N PRO A 69 -2.80 15.78 -5.34
CA PRO A 69 -1.65 15.77 -6.26
C PRO A 69 -1.58 14.56 -7.22
N PHE A 70 -2.50 13.60 -7.14
CA PHE A 70 -2.46 12.37 -7.93
C PHE A 70 -2.82 12.57 -9.40
N ASN A 71 -3.65 13.57 -9.68
CA ASN A 71 -3.85 14.15 -10.99
C ASN A 71 -3.36 15.61 -10.97
N PRO A 72 -2.19 15.93 -11.55
CA PRO A 72 -1.64 17.28 -11.56
C PRO A 72 -2.51 18.32 -12.29
N ALA A 73 -3.39 17.87 -13.19
CA ALA A 73 -4.33 18.74 -13.91
C ALA A 73 -5.64 18.98 -13.15
N ALA A 74 -5.86 18.29 -12.02
CA ALA A 74 -7.08 18.45 -11.25
C ALA A 74 -7.10 19.79 -10.50
N LYS A 75 -8.28 20.41 -10.45
CA LYS A 75 -8.50 21.68 -9.75
C LYS A 75 -8.87 21.51 -8.27
N GLN A 76 -9.19 20.28 -7.88
CA GLN A 76 -9.61 19.95 -6.52
C GLN A 76 -8.54 19.07 -5.88
N ASP A 77 -8.19 19.40 -4.65
CA ASP A 77 -7.26 18.61 -3.85
C ASP A 77 -7.96 17.36 -3.29
N VAL A 78 -7.18 16.31 -3.05
CA VAL A 78 -7.60 15.18 -2.23
C VAL A 78 -7.89 15.70 -0.82
N PRO A 79 -9.08 15.45 -0.26
CA PRO A 79 -9.32 15.77 1.14
C PRO A 79 -8.34 15.01 2.03
N LEU A 80 -7.71 15.69 2.99
CA LEU A 80 -6.74 15.04 3.89
C LEU A 80 -7.34 13.83 4.63
N SER A 81 -8.63 13.88 4.99
CA SER A 81 -9.34 12.73 5.59
C SER A 81 -9.33 11.48 4.70
N GLU A 82 -9.43 11.68 3.40
CA GLU A 82 -9.51 10.64 2.38
C GLU A 82 -8.13 10.05 2.12
N PHE A 83 -7.12 10.92 2.05
CA PHE A 83 -5.71 10.51 2.00
C PHE A 83 -5.33 9.70 3.24
N GLU A 84 -5.64 10.21 4.43
CA GLU A 84 -5.43 9.51 5.71
C GLU A 84 -6.13 8.17 5.71
N ARG A 85 -7.43 8.11 5.41
CA ARG A 85 -8.20 6.85 5.43
C ARG A 85 -7.58 5.78 4.54
N PHE A 86 -7.05 6.18 3.38
CA PHE A 86 -6.52 5.25 2.41
C PHE A 86 -5.11 4.76 2.76
N PHE A 87 -4.19 5.68 3.08
CA PHE A 87 -2.75 5.41 3.18
C PHE A 87 -2.23 5.17 4.60
N LYS A 88 -2.96 5.56 5.65
CA LYS A 88 -2.47 5.41 7.03
C LYS A 88 -2.23 3.93 7.41
N PRO A 89 -1.42 3.66 8.46
CA PRO A 89 -1.40 2.34 9.08
C PRO A 89 -2.81 1.89 9.51
N ASN A 90 -3.18 0.65 9.20
CA ASN A 90 -4.54 0.11 9.36
C ASN A 90 -5.61 0.88 8.55
N GLY A 91 -5.21 1.64 7.52
CA GLY A 91 -6.09 2.25 6.53
C GLY A 91 -6.61 1.23 5.50
N THR A 92 -7.28 1.72 4.45
CA THR A 92 -7.88 0.86 3.41
C THR A 92 -6.85 -0.09 2.79
N LEU A 93 -5.71 0.43 2.36
CA LEU A 93 -4.73 -0.38 1.64
C LEU A 93 -3.99 -1.36 2.57
N ASP A 94 -3.55 -0.88 3.73
CA ASP A 94 -2.83 -1.71 4.70
C ASP A 94 -3.72 -2.84 5.24
N SER A 95 -5.01 -2.55 5.49
CA SER A 95 -5.98 -3.58 5.90
C SER A 95 -6.12 -4.66 4.84
N PHE A 96 -6.20 -4.29 3.55
CA PHE A 96 -6.25 -5.26 2.46
C PHE A 96 -4.97 -6.12 2.43
N TYR A 97 -3.79 -5.50 2.55
CA TYR A 97 -2.52 -6.23 2.55
C TYR A 97 -2.47 -7.27 3.69
N GLN A 98 -2.76 -6.84 4.92
CA GLN A 98 -2.72 -7.72 6.10
C GLN A 98 -3.71 -8.88 5.99
N GLN A 99 -4.90 -8.65 5.46
CA GLN A 99 -5.98 -9.64 5.41
C GLN A 99 -5.86 -10.60 4.22
N ASN A 100 -5.39 -10.11 3.07
CA ASN A 100 -5.50 -10.86 1.81
C ASN A 100 -4.14 -11.24 1.22
N LEU A 101 -3.12 -10.39 1.32
CA LEU A 101 -1.85 -10.61 0.60
C LEU A 101 -0.74 -11.18 1.48
N ARG A 102 -0.72 -10.82 2.77
CA ARG A 102 0.39 -11.15 3.68
C ARG A 102 0.74 -12.63 3.67
N LEU A 103 -0.25 -13.52 3.74
CA LEU A 103 -0.03 -14.96 3.71
C LEU A 103 0.59 -15.46 2.40
N PHE A 104 0.31 -14.82 1.26
CA PHE A 104 0.90 -15.22 -0.02
C PHE A 104 2.33 -14.72 -0.16
N VAL A 105 2.59 -13.49 0.31
CA VAL A 105 3.93 -12.88 0.31
C VAL A 105 4.88 -13.62 1.26
N GLU A 106 4.45 -13.89 2.50
CA GLU A 106 5.29 -14.53 3.52
C GLU A 106 5.60 -16.00 3.20
N ASN A 107 4.67 -16.73 2.59
CA ASN A 107 4.88 -18.14 2.22
C ASN A 107 5.60 -18.31 0.87
N ASN A 108 6.18 -17.24 0.32
CA ASN A 108 6.85 -17.22 -0.99
C ASN A 108 6.00 -17.79 -2.15
N LEU A 109 4.66 -17.80 -1.99
CA LEU A 109 3.71 -18.23 -3.03
C LEU A 109 3.62 -17.20 -4.17
N VAL A 110 4.40 -16.12 -4.07
CA VAL A 110 4.62 -15.12 -5.11
C VAL A 110 5.64 -15.61 -6.14
N ASN A 111 6.55 -16.50 -5.75
CA ASN A 111 7.63 -16.99 -6.61
C ASN A 111 7.65 -18.52 -6.60
N ASP A 112 6.65 -19.14 -7.20
CA ASP A 112 6.78 -20.54 -7.57
C ASP A 112 7.66 -20.62 -8.82
N SER A 113 8.82 -21.28 -8.72
CA SER A 113 9.83 -21.29 -9.79
C SER A 113 9.36 -22.00 -11.07
N ASP A 114 8.25 -22.72 -11.01
CA ASP A 114 7.64 -23.45 -12.13
C ASP A 114 6.30 -22.85 -12.60
N SER A 115 5.76 -21.84 -11.91
CA SER A 115 4.49 -21.20 -12.29
C SER A 115 4.55 -19.68 -12.15
N GLN A 116 3.90 -18.97 -13.07
CA GLN A 116 3.85 -17.51 -13.03
C GLN A 116 3.39 -17.02 -11.64
N SER A 117 4.06 -15.99 -11.12
CA SER A 117 3.69 -15.35 -9.84
C SER A 117 2.18 -15.26 -9.67
N LEU A 118 1.65 -15.92 -8.63
CA LEU A 118 0.22 -16.01 -8.37
C LEU A 118 -0.43 -14.64 -8.14
N ILE A 119 0.38 -13.67 -7.73
CA ILE A 119 0.00 -12.26 -7.57
C ILE A 119 0.54 -11.49 -8.76
N ARG A 120 -0.29 -10.65 -9.36
CA ARG A 120 0.16 -9.79 -10.46
C ARG A 120 1.23 -8.81 -9.97
N ALA A 121 2.29 -8.66 -10.76
CA ALA A 121 3.44 -7.81 -10.41
C ALA A 121 3.07 -6.32 -10.25
N ASP A 122 2.05 -5.85 -10.97
CA ASP A 122 1.54 -4.47 -10.84
C ASP A 122 0.97 -4.20 -9.45
N VAL A 123 0.24 -5.15 -8.86
CA VAL A 123 -0.32 -5.00 -7.51
C VAL A 123 0.79 -4.85 -6.47
N LEU A 124 1.84 -5.67 -6.55
CA LEU A 124 2.99 -5.60 -5.65
C LEU A 124 3.72 -4.25 -5.78
N ALA A 125 3.93 -3.78 -7.02
CA ALA A 125 4.54 -2.48 -7.26
C ALA A 125 3.71 -1.32 -6.68
N GLN A 126 2.37 -1.37 -6.82
CA GLN A 126 1.49 -0.34 -6.25
C GLN A 126 1.52 -0.34 -4.72
N ILE A 127 1.65 -1.51 -4.08
CA ILE A 127 1.79 -1.62 -2.63
C ILE A 127 3.11 -1.03 -2.15
N GLU A 128 4.21 -1.28 -2.87
CA GLU A 128 5.50 -0.67 -2.55
C GLU A 128 5.43 0.87 -2.65
N ILE A 129 4.84 1.40 -3.72
CA ILE A 129 4.65 2.85 -3.88
C ILE A 129 3.84 3.42 -2.71
N ALA A 130 2.74 2.76 -2.35
CA ALA A 130 1.91 3.23 -1.26
C ALA A 130 2.59 3.10 0.12
N ASN A 131 3.46 2.10 0.31
CA ASN A 131 4.30 2.01 1.51
C ASN A 131 5.23 3.20 1.62
N ARG A 132 5.87 3.62 0.51
CA ARG A 132 6.70 4.83 0.49
C ARG A 132 5.90 6.09 0.81
N ILE A 133 4.68 6.22 0.27
CA ILE A 133 3.76 7.32 0.63
C ILE A 133 3.49 7.28 2.15
N ARG A 134 3.16 6.11 2.68
CA ARG A 134 2.89 5.95 4.11
C ARG A 134 4.08 6.34 4.98
N GLU A 135 5.28 5.87 4.66
CA GLU A 135 6.53 6.18 5.38
C GLU A 135 6.91 7.65 5.30
N THR A 136 6.53 8.34 4.21
CA THR A 136 6.83 9.77 4.01
C THR A 136 5.88 10.67 4.81
N PHE A 137 4.60 10.30 4.89
CA PHE A 137 3.55 11.19 5.38
C PHE A 137 3.01 10.81 6.76
N PHE A 138 3.31 9.63 7.29
CA PHE A 138 2.82 9.19 8.60
C PHE A 138 3.97 8.84 9.53
N ASN A 139 3.89 9.34 10.78
CA ASN A 139 4.85 9.00 11.81
C ASN A 139 4.60 7.59 12.39
N ALA A 140 5.46 7.16 13.32
CA ALA A 140 5.38 5.84 13.94
C ALA A 140 4.06 5.59 14.72
N GLN A 141 3.38 6.65 15.15
CA GLN A 141 2.07 6.58 15.80
C GLN A 141 0.91 6.50 14.80
N GLY A 142 1.20 6.59 13.49
CA GLY A 142 0.21 6.57 12.41
C GLY A 142 -0.51 7.91 12.20
N ASN A 143 0.01 9.00 12.78
CA ASN A 143 -0.53 10.34 12.57
C ASN A 143 0.08 10.95 11.31
N LEU A 144 -0.73 11.70 10.56
CA LEU A 144 -0.27 12.45 9.40
C LEU A 144 0.67 13.58 9.86
N GLU A 145 1.93 13.47 9.49
CA GLU A 145 3.00 14.40 9.81
C GLU A 145 4.05 14.30 8.71
N ALA A 146 4.21 15.38 7.94
CA ALA A 146 5.25 15.45 6.91
C ALA A 146 6.30 16.48 7.32
N GLN A 147 7.56 16.04 7.37
CA GLN A 147 8.69 16.90 7.69
C GLN A 147 9.41 17.27 6.39
N TYR A 148 9.67 18.55 6.20
CA TYR A 148 10.41 19.04 5.04
C TYR A 148 11.35 20.17 5.45
N ALA A 149 12.37 20.38 4.64
CA ALA A 149 13.40 21.38 4.88
C ALA A 149 13.47 22.32 3.67
N ILE A 150 13.53 23.61 3.94
CA ILE A 150 13.63 24.64 2.89
C ILE A 150 14.92 25.41 3.08
N GLU A 151 15.62 25.60 1.98
CA GLU A 151 16.84 26.38 1.91
C GLU A 151 16.69 27.44 0.80
N PRO A 152 16.70 28.74 1.13
CA PRO A 152 16.71 29.81 0.14
C PRO A 152 18.03 29.83 -0.63
N LEU A 153 18.02 29.48 -1.92
CA LEU A 153 19.24 29.40 -2.73
C LEU A 153 19.80 30.78 -3.12
N SER A 154 18.96 31.67 -3.64
CA SER A 154 19.36 33.02 -4.04
C SER A 154 18.15 33.92 -4.25
N LEU A 155 18.39 35.22 -4.32
CA LEU A 155 17.38 36.22 -4.68
C LEU A 155 17.92 37.05 -5.86
N SER A 156 17.04 37.42 -6.80
CA SER A 156 17.43 38.28 -7.91
C SER A 156 17.93 39.64 -7.41
N GLY A 157 18.95 40.20 -8.06
CA GLY A 157 19.63 41.43 -7.59
C GLY A 157 18.73 42.67 -7.50
N ASN A 158 17.56 42.66 -8.15
CA ASN A 158 16.57 43.73 -8.08
C ASN A 158 15.51 43.52 -6.97
N LYS A 159 15.65 42.50 -6.12
CA LYS A 159 14.77 42.24 -4.97
C LYS A 159 15.58 42.32 -3.68
N ARG A 160 15.02 42.94 -2.64
CA ARG A 160 15.70 43.15 -1.34
C ARG A 160 15.40 42.07 -0.30
N ARG A 161 14.22 41.45 -0.39
CA ARG A 161 13.70 40.49 0.58
C ARG A 161 12.70 39.55 -0.12
N SER A 162 12.63 38.30 0.32
CA SER A 162 11.61 37.32 -0.03
C SER A 162 11.08 36.70 1.25
N ILE A 163 9.75 36.55 1.33
CA ILE A 163 9.09 35.87 2.44
C ILE A 163 8.29 34.72 1.85
N LEU A 164 8.60 33.50 2.27
CA LEU A 164 7.82 32.31 1.97
C LEU A 164 6.96 31.96 3.19
N ASN A 165 5.64 31.93 3.01
CA ASN A 165 4.69 31.50 4.04
C ASN A 165 4.20 30.10 3.69
N LEU A 166 4.43 29.14 4.58
CA LEU A 166 3.91 27.78 4.48
C LEU A 166 3.22 27.43 5.78
N ASP A 167 1.91 27.24 5.73
CA ASP A 167 1.08 26.89 6.89
C ASP A 167 1.31 27.80 8.12
N GLY A 168 1.54 29.10 7.88
CA GLY A 168 1.81 30.10 8.93
C GLY A 168 3.28 30.21 9.36
N GLN A 169 4.15 29.33 8.87
CA GLN A 169 5.60 29.39 9.10
C GLN A 169 6.23 30.32 8.05
N LEU A 170 6.83 31.42 8.51
CA LEU A 170 7.46 32.42 7.66
C LEU A 170 8.96 32.15 7.53
N ILE A 171 9.44 32.01 6.30
CA ILE A 171 10.85 31.89 5.96
C ILE A 171 11.25 33.20 5.27
N ASP A 172 12.09 33.97 5.96
CA ASP A 172 12.55 35.26 5.48
C ASP A 172 13.97 35.17 4.91
N TYR A 173 14.16 35.72 3.72
CA TYR A 173 15.46 35.78 3.05
C TYR A 173 15.74 37.16 2.48
N ALA A 174 16.88 37.76 2.85
CA ALA A 174 17.27 39.10 2.43
C ALA A 174 18.76 39.16 2.00
N HIS A 175 19.16 38.31 1.05
CA HIS A 175 20.57 38.16 0.59
C HIS A 175 21.58 37.81 1.71
N SER A 176 21.08 37.30 2.84
CA SER A 176 21.92 36.78 3.91
C SER A 176 22.52 35.42 3.53
N ARG A 177 23.38 34.87 4.40
CA ARG A 177 23.77 33.46 4.26
C ARG A 177 22.50 32.59 4.27
N SER A 178 22.46 31.69 3.29
CA SER A 178 21.45 30.64 3.24
C SER A 178 21.56 29.76 4.49
N HIS A 179 20.42 29.36 5.04
CA HIS A 179 20.32 28.38 6.11
C HIS A 179 19.09 27.51 5.88
N VAL A 180 19.20 26.25 6.29
CA VAL A 180 18.12 25.27 6.19
C VAL A 180 17.11 25.54 7.31
N THR A 181 15.83 25.70 6.95
CA THR A 181 14.72 25.76 7.90
C THR A 181 13.93 24.45 7.84
N HIS A 182 13.80 23.78 8.99
CA HIS A 182 12.96 22.59 9.12
C HIS A 182 11.52 22.97 9.44
N LEU A 183 10.58 22.33 8.75
CA LEU A 183 9.16 22.62 8.78
C LEU A 183 8.40 21.30 8.96
N VAL A 184 7.24 21.39 9.60
CA VAL A 184 6.36 20.25 9.84
C VAL A 184 4.96 20.63 9.38
N MET A 185 4.45 19.92 8.37
CA MET A 185 3.03 19.98 8.01
C MET A 185 2.28 19.07 8.98
N ALA A 186 1.47 19.68 9.83
CA ALA A 186 0.56 19.00 10.74
C ALA A 186 -0.90 19.36 10.40
N LYS A 187 -1.83 18.47 10.74
CA LYS A 187 -3.29 18.62 10.52
C LYS A 187 -3.92 19.88 11.14
N LEU A 188 -3.19 20.62 11.96
CA LEU A 188 -3.66 21.80 12.69
C LEU A 188 -2.87 23.03 12.24
N ASN A 189 -3.37 23.73 11.21
CA ASN A 189 -3.21 25.19 11.03
C ASN A 189 -4.30 25.81 10.12
N ALA A 190 -5.47 25.16 9.97
CA ALA A 190 -6.59 25.69 9.17
C ALA A 190 -7.68 26.41 9.98
N PHE A 191 -7.46 26.65 11.28
CA PHE A 191 -8.32 27.50 12.08
C PHE A 191 -7.45 28.41 12.95
N GLN A 192 -7.08 29.59 12.45
CA GLN A 192 -7.24 30.88 13.13
C GLN A 192 -6.92 32.02 12.14
N TYR A 193 -7.93 32.90 11.99
CA TYR A 193 -8.02 34.19 11.27
C TYR A 193 -8.29 34.16 9.77
#